data_AF-A0A5M6D0H7-F1
#
_entry.id   AF-A0A5M6D0H7-F1
#
_cell.length_a   1.000
_cell.length_b   1.000
_cell.length_c   1.000
_cell.angle_alpha   90.00
_cell.angle_beta   90.00
_cell.angle_gamma   90.00
#
_symmetry.space_group_name_H-M   'P 1'
#
loop_
_entity.id
_entity.type
_entity.pdbx_description
1 polymer ?
#
loop_
_entity_poly.entity_id
_entity_poly.type
_entity_poly.pdbx_seq_one_letter_code
_entity_poly.pdbx_strand_id
1 'polypeptide(L)'
;MNIAEIDFQQLRIKHILYKSKVRSVLYVNGGEYAASFFTTNSPVNEWFNTVGRKYRHEPGMQALLQLQQDMDNTARQLFNLYKAGKIDLAQQGLSTIEEKSQKFVSLLLELENKLKD
;
A
#
# COMPACT_ATOMS: atom_id res chain seq x y z
N MET A 1 8.80 7.72 22.34
CA MET A 1 8.39 6.88 21.20
C MET A 1 8.84 5.46 21.47
N ASN A 2 7.91 4.51 21.53
CA ASN A 2 8.23 3.08 21.55
C ASN A 2 8.71 2.63 20.16
N ILE A 3 9.51 1.58 20.08
CA ILE A 3 10.01 0.97 18.84
C ILE A 3 8.85 0.64 17.88
N ALA A 4 7.72 0.16 18.41
CA ALA A 4 6.52 -0.13 17.62
C ALA A 4 5.97 1.12 16.89
N GLU A 5 5.95 2.26 17.56
CA GLU A 5 5.53 3.53 16.94
C GLU A 5 6.48 3.92 15.80
N ILE A 6 7.80 3.84 16.03
CA ILE A 6 8.81 4.16 15.00
C ILE A 6 8.65 3.24 13.79
N ASP A 7 8.44 1.94 14.02
CA ASP A 7 8.27 0.93 12.98
C ASP A 7 6.99 1.19 12.16
N PHE A 8 5.85 1.50 12.80
CA PHE A 8 4.60 1.79 12.09
C PHE A 8 4.59 3.14 11.38
N GLN A 9 5.31 4.15 11.89
CA GLN A 9 5.51 5.41 11.17
C GLN A 9 6.28 5.17 9.85
N GLN A 10 7.29 4.30 9.84
CA GLN A 10 7.98 3.92 8.60
C GLN A 10 7.02 3.27 7.59
N LEU A 11 6.15 2.36 8.04
CA LEU A 11 5.15 1.73 7.17
C LEU A 11 4.18 2.77 6.58
N ARG A 12 3.70 3.70 7.40
CA ARG A 12 2.80 4.79 6.99
C ARG A 12 3.41 5.65 5.89
N ILE A 13 4.68 6.06 6.04
CA ILE A 13 5.40 6.85 5.03
C ILE A 13 5.52 6.07 3.72
N LYS A 14 5.89 4.78 3.79
CA LYS A 14 6.01 3.90 2.61
C LYS A 14 4.65 3.73 1.90
N HIS A 15 3.57 3.60 2.66
CA HIS A 15 2.20 3.51 2.12
C HIS A 15 1.76 4.81 1.43
N ILE A 16 2.03 5.98 2.02
CA ILE A 16 1.76 7.28 1.40
C ILE A 16 2.49 7.39 0.05
N LEU A 17 3.76 7.01 0.02
CA LEU A 17 4.55 7.00 -1.21
C LEU A 17 3.99 6.03 -2.25
N TYR A 18 3.58 4.82 -1.84
CA TYR A 18 2.91 3.86 -2.72
C TYR A 18 1.67 4.47 -3.40
N LYS A 19 0.77 5.10 -2.64
CA LYS A 19 -0.43 5.76 -3.20
C LYS A 19 -0.07 6.86 -4.19
N SER A 20 0.90 7.69 -3.84
CA SER A 20 1.37 8.76 -4.71
C SER A 20 1.84 8.21 -6.06
N LYS A 21 2.59 7.09 -6.05
CA LYS A 21 3.06 6.41 -7.26
C LYS A 21 1.94 5.77 -8.07
N VAL A 22 0.94 5.15 -7.43
CA VAL A 22 -0.25 4.65 -8.15
C VAL A 22 -0.94 5.78 -8.92
N ARG A 23 -1.19 6.91 -8.24
CA ARG A 23 -1.86 8.06 -8.85
C ARG A 23 -1.03 8.71 -9.96
N SER A 24 0.29 8.81 -9.80
CA SER A 24 1.14 9.42 -10.82
C SER A 24 1.09 8.66 -12.14
N VAL A 25 1.04 7.32 -12.09
CA VAL A 25 0.92 6.48 -13.30
C VAL A 25 -0.43 6.71 -14.01
N LEU A 26 -1.51 6.89 -13.26
CA LEU A 26 -2.88 6.93 -13.80
C LEU A 26 -3.39 8.34 -14.16
N TYR A 27 -2.82 9.39 -13.59
CA TYR A 27 -3.23 10.78 -13.86
C TYR A 27 -2.24 11.58 -14.70
N VAL A 28 -0.93 11.40 -14.50
CA VAL A 28 0.08 12.28 -15.11
C VAL A 28 0.58 11.65 -16.41
N ASN A 29 -0.21 11.64 -17.49
CA ASN A 29 0.24 11.27 -18.87
C ASN A 29 1.25 10.10 -18.96
N GLY A 30 1.04 9.00 -18.23
CA GLY A 30 1.98 7.88 -18.19
C GLY A 30 3.25 8.18 -17.40
N GLY A 31 3.14 8.88 -16.27
CA GLY A 31 4.22 9.18 -15.35
C GLY A 31 5.01 7.92 -15.03
N GLU A 32 6.32 8.08 -14.86
CA GLU A 32 7.30 7.00 -14.90
C GLU A 32 6.82 5.76 -14.13
N TYR A 33 6.49 4.70 -14.88
CA TYR A 33 6.11 3.42 -14.31
C TYR A 33 7.33 2.81 -13.61
N ALA A 34 7.51 3.16 -12.34
CA ALA A 34 8.56 2.63 -11.51
C ALA A 34 8.15 1.22 -11.04
N ALA A 35 8.40 0.22 -11.90
CA ALA A 35 8.02 -1.18 -11.66
C ALA A 35 8.42 -1.67 -10.25
N SER A 36 9.55 -1.19 -9.73
CA SER A 36 10.05 -1.49 -8.38
C SER A 36 9.02 -1.25 -7.27
N PHE A 37 8.16 -0.22 -7.39
CA PHE A 37 7.11 0.09 -6.42
C PHE A 37 5.91 -0.86 -6.45
N PHE A 38 5.79 -1.68 -7.50
CA PHE A 38 4.63 -2.55 -7.73
C PHE A 38 5.00 -4.04 -7.83
N THR A 39 6.24 -4.37 -7.49
CA THR A 39 6.73 -5.75 -7.40
C THR A 39 6.53 -6.32 -5.99
N THR A 40 6.81 -7.61 -5.83
CA THR A 40 6.93 -8.27 -4.52
C THR A 40 8.00 -7.65 -3.63
N ASN A 41 8.95 -6.89 -4.20
CA ASN A 41 10.01 -6.18 -3.50
C ASN A 41 9.70 -4.67 -3.38
N SER A 42 8.42 -4.29 -3.41
CA SER A 42 8.04 -2.90 -3.16
C SER A 42 8.47 -2.47 -1.76
N PRO A 43 8.70 -1.16 -1.51
CA PRO A 43 9.10 -0.68 -0.19
C PRO A 43 8.15 -1.12 0.93
N VAL A 44 6.85 -1.24 0.64
CA VAL A 44 5.86 -1.71 1.61
C VAL A 44 6.02 -3.21 1.87
N ASN A 45 6.11 -4.03 0.81
CA ASN A 45 6.29 -5.49 0.96
C ASN A 45 7.64 -5.83 1.62
N GLU A 46 8.70 -5.08 1.31
CA GLU A 46 10.00 -5.20 1.97
C GLU A 46 9.89 -4.88 3.47
N TRP A 47 9.13 -3.86 3.86
CA TRP A 47 8.89 -3.56 5.27
C TRP A 47 8.20 -4.73 5.98
N PHE A 48 7.16 -5.33 5.39
CA PHE A 48 6.51 -6.52 5.97
C PHE A 48 7.49 -7.69 6.13
N ASN A 49 8.36 -7.90 5.13
CA ASN A 49 9.34 -8.97 5.12
C ASN A 49 10.57 -8.73 6.00
N THR A 50 10.76 -7.53 6.52
CA THR A 50 11.92 -7.16 7.36
C THR A 50 11.46 -6.76 8.76
N VAL A 51 11.01 -5.52 8.91
CA VAL A 51 10.55 -4.93 10.18
C VAL A 51 9.26 -5.60 10.67
N GLY A 52 8.32 -5.82 9.76
CA GLY A 52 7.01 -6.41 10.04
C GLY A 52 7.06 -7.82 10.62
N ARG A 53 8.16 -8.57 10.40
CA ARG A 53 8.32 -9.92 10.96
C ARG A 53 8.23 -9.97 12.48
N LYS A 54 8.65 -8.91 13.17
CA LYS A 54 8.56 -8.80 14.64
C LYS A 54 7.12 -8.89 15.13
N TYR A 55 6.18 -8.41 14.31
CA TYR A 55 4.75 -8.31 14.62
C TYR A 55 3.93 -9.42 13.97
N ARG A 56 4.56 -10.45 13.38
CA ARG A 56 3.88 -11.51 12.59
C ARG A 56 2.79 -12.28 13.35
N HIS A 57 2.87 -12.28 14.67
CA HIS A 57 1.93 -12.97 15.56
C HIS A 57 0.63 -12.18 15.76
N GLU A 58 0.63 -10.89 15.42
CA GLU A 58 -0.55 -10.05 15.52
C GLU A 58 -1.51 -10.33 14.35
N PRO A 59 -2.78 -10.70 14.60
CA PRO A 59 -3.75 -10.95 13.54
C PRO A 59 -3.95 -9.73 12.62
N GLY A 60 -3.89 -8.52 13.18
CA GLY A 60 -4.00 -7.29 12.40
C GLY A 60 -2.84 -7.11 11.40
N MET A 61 -1.65 -7.66 11.68
CA MET A 61 -0.54 -7.61 10.72
C MET A 61 -0.80 -8.47 9.48
N GLN A 62 -1.44 -9.62 9.65
CA GLN A 62 -1.85 -10.46 8.52
C GLN A 62 -2.93 -9.75 7.69
N ALA A 63 -3.89 -9.10 8.35
CA ALA A 63 -4.92 -8.32 7.67
C ALA A 63 -4.34 -7.10 6.92
N LEU A 64 -3.34 -6.42 7.48
CA LEU A 64 -2.62 -5.35 6.78
C LEU A 64 -1.89 -5.85 5.54
N LEU A 65 -1.21 -6.99 5.64
CA LEU A 65 -0.52 -7.60 4.50
C LEU A 65 -1.51 -7.99 3.40
N GLN A 66 -2.65 -8.58 3.75
CA GLN A 66 -3.71 -8.90 2.79
C GLN A 66 -4.25 -7.65 2.09
N LEU A 67 -4.50 -6.57 2.84
CA LEU A 67 -4.93 -5.30 2.25
C LEU A 67 -3.89 -4.73 1.28
N GLN A 68 -2.59 -4.82 1.61
CA GLN A 68 -1.53 -4.41 0.68
C GLN A 68 -1.54 -5.25 -0.61
N GLN A 69 -1.65 -6.57 -0.50
CA GLN A 69 -1.71 -7.46 -1.66
C GLN A 69 -2.93 -7.19 -2.53
N ASP A 70 -4.08 -6.92 -1.91
CA ASP A 70 -5.31 -6.55 -2.61
C ASP A 70 -5.19 -5.20 -3.33
N MET A 71 -4.47 -4.25 -2.75
CA MET A 71 -4.15 -2.97 -3.39
C MET A 71 -3.17 -3.16 -4.55
N ASP A 72 -2.12 -3.98 -4.37
CA ASP A 72 -1.14 -4.27 -5.43
C ASP A 72 -1.82 -4.95 -6.63
N ASN A 73 -2.73 -5.88 -6.37
CA ASN A 73 -3.54 -6.55 -7.41
C ASN A 73 -4.42 -5.54 -8.16
N THR A 74 -5.15 -4.68 -7.45
CA THR A 74 -5.96 -3.64 -8.09
C THR A 74 -5.08 -2.68 -8.89
N ALA A 75 -3.96 -2.20 -8.34
CA ALA A 75 -3.05 -1.30 -9.06
C ALA A 75 -2.56 -1.92 -10.38
N ARG A 76 -2.14 -3.19 -10.36
CA ARG A 76 -1.76 -3.92 -11.59
C ARG A 76 -2.89 -3.97 -12.62
N GLN A 77 -4.14 -4.22 -12.19
CA GLN A 77 -5.30 -4.21 -13.08
C GLN A 77 -5.53 -2.83 -13.70
N LEU A 78 -5.46 -1.76 -12.91
CA LEU A 78 -5.62 -0.39 -13.41
C LEU A 78 -4.51 -0.01 -14.39
N PHE A 79 -3.26 -0.38 -14.12
CA PHE A 79 -2.16 -0.14 -15.05
C PHE A 79 -2.35 -0.88 -16.38
N ASN A 80 -2.89 -2.10 -16.35
CA ASN A 80 -3.21 -2.83 -17.57
C ASN A 80 -4.35 -2.16 -18.36
N LEU A 81 -5.39 -1.66 -17.68
CA LEU A 81 -6.45 -0.87 -18.31
C LEU A 81 -5.90 0.42 -18.95
N TYR A 82 -5.05 1.14 -18.23
CA TYR A 82 -4.41 2.36 -18.71
C TYR A 82 -3.55 2.09 -19.95
N LYS A 83 -2.70 1.06 -19.91
CA LYS A 83 -1.88 0.62 -21.06
C LYS A 83 -2.71 0.19 -22.26
N ALA A 84 -3.91 -0.35 -22.03
CA ALA A 84 -4.85 -0.73 -23.08
C ALA A 84 -5.68 0.46 -23.63
N GLY A 85 -5.38 1.70 -23.22
CA GLY A 85 -6.10 2.91 -23.64
C GLY A 85 -7.45 3.11 -22.93
N LYS A 86 -7.81 2.25 -21.96
CA LYS A 86 -9.04 2.34 -21.18
C LYS A 86 -8.86 3.28 -19.98
N ILE A 87 -8.52 4.53 -20.26
CA ILE A 87 -8.11 5.52 -19.25
C ILE A 87 -9.23 5.78 -18.24
N ASP A 88 -10.46 6.00 -18.68
CA ASP A 88 -11.60 6.29 -17.80
C ASP A 88 -11.86 5.15 -16.80
N LEU A 89 -11.80 3.90 -17.27
CA LEU A 89 -11.97 2.72 -16.41
C LEU A 89 -10.81 2.58 -15.41
N ALA A 90 -9.58 2.87 -15.85
CA ALA A 90 -8.42 2.85 -14.97
C ALA A 90 -8.51 3.94 -13.88
N GLN A 91 -8.99 5.13 -14.23
CA GLN A 91 -9.17 6.23 -13.28
C GLN A 91 -10.36 5.99 -12.34
N GLN A 92 -11.48 5.45 -12.80
CA GLN A 92 -12.61 5.09 -11.94
C GLN A 92 -12.21 4.08 -10.87
N GLY A 93 -11.39 3.10 -11.23
CA GLY A 93 -10.91 2.07 -10.30
C GLY A 93 -9.93 2.57 -9.23
N LEU A 94 -9.45 3.83 -9.31
CA LEU A 94 -8.67 4.44 -8.23
C LEU A 94 -9.47 4.53 -6.93
N SER A 95 -10.78 4.76 -7.02
CA SER A 95 -11.66 4.80 -5.84
C SER A 95 -11.53 3.54 -4.98
N THR A 96 -11.44 2.36 -5.60
CA THR A 96 -11.22 1.09 -4.90
C THR A 96 -9.87 1.04 -4.16
N ILE A 97 -8.81 1.64 -4.73
CA ILE A 97 -7.51 1.74 -4.04
C ILE A 97 -7.61 2.71 -2.86
N GLU A 98 -8.33 3.82 -3.00
CA GLU A 98 -8.55 4.76 -1.90
C GLU A 98 -9.31 4.13 -0.74
N GLU A 99 -10.38 3.39 -1.00
CA GLU A 99 -11.15 2.67 0.01
C GLU A 99 -10.30 1.65 0.77
N LYS A 100 -9.53 0.81 0.04
CA LYS A 100 -8.62 -0.16 0.65
C LYS A 100 -7.51 0.53 1.44
N SER A 101 -6.97 1.63 0.92
CA SER A 101 -5.99 2.44 1.62
C SER A 101 -6.54 3.01 2.93
N GLN A 102 -7.80 3.44 2.95
CA GLN A 102 -8.40 3.98 4.15
C GLN A 102 -8.50 2.88 5.22
N LYS A 103 -8.95 1.68 4.83
CA LYS A 103 -8.96 0.50 5.70
C LYS A 103 -7.57 0.15 6.21
N PHE A 104 -6.55 0.21 5.35
CA PHE A 104 -5.16 -0.03 5.73
C PHE A 104 -4.69 0.95 6.81
N VAL A 105 -4.94 2.25 6.63
CA VAL A 105 -4.50 3.28 7.60
C VAL A 105 -5.26 3.15 8.92
N SER A 106 -6.56 2.85 8.89
CA SER A 106 -7.35 2.60 10.10
C SER A 106 -6.82 1.40 10.89
N LEU A 107 -6.58 0.27 10.22
CA LEU A 107 -6.03 -0.93 10.86
C LEU A 107 -4.60 -0.72 11.39
N LEU A 108 -3.78 0.06 10.67
CA LEU A 108 -2.44 0.43 11.14
C LEU A 108 -2.50 1.26 12.43
N LEU A 109 -3.44 2.21 12.52
CA LEU A 109 -3.66 3.00 13.74
C LEU A 109 -4.14 2.13 14.91
N GLU A 110 -5.02 1.17 14.66
CA GLU A 110 -5.48 0.22 15.70
C GLU A 110 -4.33 -0.61 16.25
N LEU A 111 -3.47 -1.15 15.38
CA LEU A 111 -2.27 -1.89 15.77
C LEU A 111 -1.26 -1.01 16.51
N GLU A 112 -1.05 0.20 16.03
CA GLU A 112 -0.16 1.17 16.67
C GLU A 112 -0.62 1.48 18.09
N ASN A 113 -1.93 1.68 18.31
CA ASN A 113 -2.48 1.91 19.64
C ASN A 113 -2.37 0.66 20.54
N LYS A 114 -2.62 -0.53 19.99
CA LYS A 114 -2.54 -1.79 20.75
C LYS A 114 -1.11 -2.11 21.23
N LEU A 115 -0.10 -1.74 20.46
CA LEU A 115 1.30 -2.10 20.69
C LEU A 115 2.12 -0.95 21.31
N LYS A 116 1.47 0.17 21.64
CA LYS A 116 2.08 1.28 22.39
C LYS A 116 2.26 0.96 23.87
N ASP A 117 1.37 0.14 24.42
CA ASP A 117 1.40 -0.35 25.81
C ASP A 117 2.40 -1.50 26.00
#